data_AF-A0A946VR89-F1
#
_entry.id   AF-A0A946VR89-F1
#
_cell.length_a   1.000
_cell.length_b   1.000
_cell.length_c   1.000
_cell.angle_alpha   90.00
_cell.angle_beta   90.00
_cell.angle_gamma   90.00
#
_symmetry.space_group_name_H-M   'P 1'
#
loop_
_entity.id
_entity.type
_entity.pdbx_description
1 polymer ?
#
loop_
_entity_poly.entity_id
_entity_poly.type
_entity_poly.pdbx_seq_one_letter_code
_entity_poly.pdbx_strand_id
1 'polypeptide(L)'
;MSMQDPIADMLARIRNAQMAEKTAVTMPSSKTKVAIANVLQQEGYIGAVNVADNKGKAELTLELKYFDGRPVIEEIHRASRPGLRAYAGKESLPQVRGGLGVAIVSTNK
;
A
#
# COMPACT_ATOMS: atom_id res chain seq x y z
N MET A 1 13.79 -17.42 -5.60
CA MET A 1 13.59 -16.51 -4.45
C MET A 1 12.23 -16.81 -3.84
N SER A 2 12.13 -17.03 -2.53
CA SER A 2 10.84 -17.26 -1.86
C SER A 2 10.19 -15.92 -1.48
N MET A 3 8.86 -15.85 -1.57
CA MET A 3 8.10 -14.64 -1.24
C MET A 3 7.85 -14.57 0.27
N GLN A 4 8.67 -13.77 0.98
CA GLN A 4 8.66 -13.71 2.45
C GLN A 4 7.92 -12.49 3.02
N ASP A 5 7.78 -11.40 2.25
CA ASP A 5 7.03 -10.20 2.67
C ASP A 5 6.01 -9.79 1.58
N PRO A 6 4.76 -10.26 1.70
CA PRO A 6 3.70 -9.91 0.75
C PRO A 6 3.32 -8.43 0.74
N ILE A 7 3.60 -7.68 1.82
CA ILE A 7 3.25 -6.27 1.90
C ILE A 7 4.34 -5.44 1.23
N ALA A 8 5.62 -5.75 1.47
CA ALA A 8 6.71 -5.12 0.72
C ALA A 8 6.55 -5.30 -0.79
N ASP A 9 6.14 -6.49 -1.25
CA ASP A 9 5.81 -6.74 -2.67
C ASP A 9 4.67 -5.84 -3.17
N MET A 10 3.57 -5.71 -2.41
CA MET A 10 2.47 -4.80 -2.76
C MET A 10 2.96 -3.35 -2.94
N LEU A 11 3.73 -2.83 -1.98
CA LEU A 11 4.22 -1.45 -2.04
C LEU A 11 5.20 -1.25 -3.20
N ALA A 12 6.06 -2.25 -3.48
CA ALA A 12 6.97 -2.21 -4.62
C ALA A 12 6.22 -2.24 -5.95
N ARG A 13 5.16 -3.05 -6.09
CA ARG A 13 4.32 -3.08 -7.29
C ARG A 13 3.64 -1.74 -7.54
N ILE A 14 3.11 -1.09 -6.51
CA ILE A 14 2.50 0.24 -6.62
C ILE A 14 3.54 1.25 -7.10
N ARG A 15 4.71 1.31 -6.44
CA ARG A 15 5.80 2.22 -6.81
C ARG A 15 6.24 2.02 -8.27
N ASN A 16 6.52 0.78 -8.65
CA ASN A 16 6.99 0.45 -9.99
C ASN A 16 5.93 0.74 -11.06
N ALA A 17 4.65 0.48 -10.76
CA ALA A 17 3.55 0.78 -11.67
C ALA A 17 3.37 2.29 -11.87
N GLN A 18 3.57 3.09 -10.81
CA GLN A 18 3.56 4.56 -10.90
C GLN A 18 4.73 5.11 -11.72
N MET A 19 5.93 4.59 -11.52
CA MET A 19 7.10 4.95 -12.33
C MET A 19 6.93 4.58 -13.81
N ALA A 20 6.14 3.54 -14.10
CA ALA A 20 5.81 3.11 -15.45
C ALA A 20 4.50 3.73 -16.00
N GLU A 21 3.95 4.75 -15.32
CA GLU A 21 2.75 5.48 -15.73
C GLU A 21 1.53 4.57 -16.00
N LYS A 22 1.42 3.45 -15.28
CA LYS A 22 0.28 2.54 -15.43
C LYS A 22 -0.97 3.09 -14.76
N THR A 23 -2.13 2.84 -15.35
CA THR A 23 -3.42 3.24 -14.78
C THR A 23 -3.85 2.37 -13.60
N ALA A 24 -3.46 1.10 -13.59
CA ALA A 24 -3.83 0.15 -12.53
C ALA A 24 -2.73 -0.89 -12.29
N VAL A 25 -2.77 -1.51 -11.11
CA VAL A 25 -1.90 -2.62 -10.72
C VAL A 25 -2.69 -3.75 -10.10
N THR A 26 -2.41 -4.98 -10.53
CA THR A 26 -3.08 -6.19 -10.05
C THR A 26 -2.08 -7.09 -9.32
N MET A 27 -2.53 -7.73 -8.24
CA MET A 27 -1.74 -8.65 -7.43
C MET A 27 -2.61 -9.65 -6.67
N PRO A 28 -2.05 -10.74 -6.12
CA PRO A 28 -2.80 -11.63 -5.24
C PRO A 28 -3.33 -10.91 -4.01
N SER A 29 -4.62 -11.11 -3.72
CA SER A 29 -5.32 -10.46 -2.60
C SER A 29 -4.99 -11.12 -1.26
N SER A 30 -5.06 -10.32 -0.20
CA SER A 30 -5.09 -10.81 1.18
C SER A 30 -5.86 -9.81 2.05
N LYS A 31 -6.41 -10.25 3.18
CA LYS A 31 -7.16 -9.36 4.09
C LYS A 31 -6.36 -8.11 4.47
N THR A 32 -5.07 -8.28 4.78
CA THR A 32 -4.17 -7.17 5.13
C THR A 32 -3.89 -6.25 3.94
N LYS A 33 -3.72 -6.78 2.73
CA LYS A 33 -3.52 -5.95 1.52
C LYS A 33 -4.75 -5.12 1.20
N VAL A 34 -5.94 -5.70 1.33
CA VAL A 34 -7.22 -4.99 1.15
C VAL A 34 -7.37 -3.89 2.20
N ALA A 35 -7.08 -4.17 3.47
CA ALA A 35 -7.12 -3.15 4.53
C ALA A 35 -6.18 -1.97 4.25
N ILE A 36 -4.93 -2.24 3.84
CA ILE A 36 -3.97 -1.20 3.45
C ILE A 36 -4.48 -0.40 2.25
N ALA A 37 -5.00 -1.08 1.22
CA ALA A 37 -5.56 -0.43 0.04
C ALA A 37 -6.74 0.48 0.38
N ASN A 38 -7.63 0.04 1.27
CA ASN A 38 -8.76 0.85 1.72
C ASN A 38 -8.30 2.12 2.44
N VAL A 39 -7.28 2.03 3.29
CA VAL A 39 -6.70 3.22 3.94
C VAL A 39 -6.09 4.17 2.90
N LEU A 40 -5.33 3.65 1.94
CA LEU A 40 -4.79 4.47 0.85
C LEU A 40 -5.88 5.14 0.01
N GLN A 41 -7.01 4.47 -0.19
CA GLN A 41 -8.16 5.03 -0.89
C GLN A 41 -8.84 6.13 -0.09
N GLN A 42 -9.07 5.92 1.22
CA GLN A 42 -9.69 6.88 2.12
C GLN A 42 -8.88 8.17 2.25
N GLU A 43 -7.55 8.05 2.33
CA GLU A 43 -6.62 9.18 2.31
C GLU A 43 -6.45 9.81 0.92
N GLY A 44 -7.09 9.25 -0.11
CA GLY A 44 -7.13 9.83 -1.46
C GLY A 44 -5.91 9.52 -2.34
N TYR A 45 -4.94 8.73 -1.87
CA TYR A 45 -3.72 8.38 -2.62
C TYR A 45 -3.97 7.49 -3.84
N ILE A 46 -5.03 6.68 -3.82
CA ILE A 46 -5.44 5.80 -4.94
C ILE A 46 -6.90 6.02 -5.33
N GLY A 47 -7.29 5.53 -6.50
CA GLY A 47 -8.65 5.65 -7.08
C GLY A 47 -9.63 4.66 -6.48
N ALA A 48 -9.90 3.58 -7.20
CA ALA A 48 -10.68 2.45 -6.72
C ALA A 48 -9.82 1.28 -6.23
N VAL A 49 -10.41 0.50 -5.34
CA VAL A 49 -9.91 -0.80 -4.86
C VAL A 49 -10.93 -1.86 -5.25
N ASN A 50 -10.53 -2.81 -6.09
CA ASN A 50 -11.39 -3.89 -6.56
C ASN A 50 -10.80 -5.25 -6.18
N VAL A 51 -11.65 -6.12 -5.63
CA VAL A 51 -11.30 -7.52 -5.36
C VAL A 51 -12.16 -8.41 -6.23
N ALA A 52 -11.53 -9.23 -7.07
CA ALA A 52 -12.21 -10.17 -7.97
C ALA A 52 -11.71 -11.59 -7.71
N ASP A 53 -12.58 -12.57 -7.89
CA ASP A 53 -12.15 -13.96 -7.97
C ASP A 53 -11.67 -14.28 -9.39
N ASN A 54 -10.46 -14.79 -9.51
CA ASN A 54 -9.89 -15.26 -10.76
C ASN A 54 -9.51 -16.74 -10.61
N LYS A 55 -10.38 -17.63 -11.10
CA LYS A 55 -10.17 -19.09 -11.09
C LYS A 55 -9.92 -19.64 -9.69
N GLY A 56 -10.70 -19.19 -8.70
CA GLY A 56 -10.58 -19.61 -7.30
C GLY A 56 -9.43 -18.93 -6.54
N LYS A 57 -8.82 -17.88 -7.11
CA LYS A 57 -7.80 -17.06 -6.46
C LYS A 57 -8.28 -15.62 -6.42
N ALA A 58 -8.37 -15.05 -5.23
CA ALA A 58 -8.71 -13.65 -5.06
C ALA A 58 -7.56 -12.76 -5.57
N GLU A 59 -7.88 -11.84 -6.49
CA GLU A 59 -6.98 -10.82 -7.01
C GLU A 59 -7.44 -9.44 -6.54
N LEU A 60 -6.47 -8.60 -6.22
CA LEU A 60 -6.63 -7.21 -5.80
C LEU A 60 -6.12 -6.31 -6.93
N THR A 61 -7.00 -5.46 -7.44
CA THR A 61 -6.67 -4.45 -8.45
C THR A 61 -6.83 -3.06 -7.82
N LEU A 62 -5.79 -2.25 -7.96
CA LEU A 62 -5.73 -0.87 -7.46
C LEU A 62 -5.62 0.08 -8.64
N GLU A 63 -6.47 1.09 -8.68
CA GLU A 63 -6.35 2.19 -9.64
C GLU A 63 -5.42 3.26 -9.11
N LEU A 64 -4.41 3.61 -9.91
CA LEU A 64 -3.38 4.58 -9.54
C LEU A 64 -3.82 5.99 -9.95
N LYS A 65 -3.60 6.95 -9.07
CA LYS A 65 -3.89 8.36 -9.34
C LYS A 65 -2.64 9.12 -9.76
N TYR A 66 -2.87 10.05 -10.70
CA TYR A 66 -1.89 11.00 -11.19
C TYR A 66 -2.52 12.39 -11.18
N PHE A 67 -1.72 13.41 -10.89
CA PHE A 67 -2.10 14.81 -10.89
C PHE A 67 -1.06 15.59 -11.68
N ASP A 68 -1.49 16.34 -12.70
CA ASP A 68 -0.62 17.08 -13.62
C ASP A 68 0.55 16.25 -14.19
N GLY A 69 0.25 15.00 -14.58
CA GLY A 69 1.23 14.06 -15.13
C GLY A 69 2.21 13.48 -14.10
N ARG A 70 2.04 13.78 -12.81
CA ARG A 70 2.87 13.24 -11.72
C ARG A 70 2.10 12.22 -10.88
N PRO A 71 2.75 11.16 -10.39
CA PRO A 71 2.09 10.20 -9.50
C PRO A 71 1.70 10.90 -8.18
N VAL A 72 0.48 10.65 -7.71
CA VAL A 72 -0.01 11.23 -6.43
C VAL A 72 0.77 10.71 -5.22
N ILE A 73 1.28 9.48 -5.29
CA ILE A 73 2.16 8.93 -4.26
C ILE A 73 3.60 9.21 -4.69
N GLU A 74 4.26 10.15 -4.02
CA GLU A 74 5.68 10.45 -4.25
C GLU A 74 6.60 9.37 -3.66
N GLU A 75 6.28 8.93 -2.44
CA GLU A 75 7.11 8.01 -1.68
C GLU A 75 6.23 7.02 -0.91
N ILE A 76 6.62 5.73 -0.95
CA ILE A 76 5.94 4.67 -0.22
C ILE A 76 6.98 3.66 0.27
N HIS A 77 7.00 3.35 1.57
CA HIS A 77 8.02 2.46 2.14
C HIS A 77 7.49 1.54 3.23
N ARG A 78 8.13 0.38 3.37
CA ARG A 78 7.84 -0.62 4.41
C ARG A 78 8.75 -0.40 5.62
N ALA A 79 8.19 0.15 6.71
CA ALA A 79 8.91 0.40 7.95
C ALA A 79 9.17 -0.89 8.77
N SER A 80 8.14 -1.67 9.08
CA SER A 80 8.25 -2.92 9.87
C SER A 80 8.42 -4.15 8.96
N ARG A 81 9.56 -4.84 9.02
CA ARG A 81 9.91 -5.95 8.11
C ARG A 81 10.06 -7.28 8.88
N PRO A 82 9.95 -8.45 8.24
CA PRO A 82 10.11 -9.74 8.93
C PRO A 82 11.42 -9.87 9.73
N GLY A 83 12.53 -9.34 9.21
CA GLY A 83 13.83 -9.36 9.88
C GLY A 83 14.01 -8.29 10.97
N LEU A 84 13.18 -7.25 11.00
CA LEU A 84 13.20 -6.21 12.03
C LEU A 84 11.82 -5.59 12.19
N ARG A 85 11.14 -5.96 13.27
CA ARG A 85 9.80 -5.46 13.59
C ARG A 85 9.91 -4.12 14.31
N ALA A 86 9.17 -3.14 13.80
CA ALA A 86 8.99 -1.84 14.45
C ALA A 86 7.63 -1.80 15.15
N TYR A 87 7.63 -1.39 16.40
CA TYR A 87 6.44 -1.16 17.24
C TYR A 87 6.53 0.21 17.88
N ALA A 88 5.40 0.90 18.00
CA ALA A 88 5.32 2.23 18.60
C ALA A 88 4.13 2.29 19.56
N GLY A 89 4.30 2.98 20.68
CA GLY A 89 3.22 3.34 21.59
C GLY A 89 2.46 4.55 21.07
N LYS A 90 1.31 4.86 21.68
CA LYS A 90 0.47 6.02 21.31
C LYS A 90 1.25 7.34 21.27
N GLU A 91 2.17 7.54 22.21
CA GLU A 91 2.97 8.77 22.35
C GLU A 91 4.16 8.82 21.40
N SER A 92 4.59 7.67 20.87
CA SER A 92 5.73 7.55 19.96
C SER A 92 5.31 7.23 18.53
N LEU A 93 4.08 7.56 18.14
CA LEU A 93 3.59 7.37 16.79
C LEU A 93 4.45 8.18 15.80
N PRO A 94 4.92 7.55 14.70
CA PRO A 94 5.76 8.22 13.74
C PRO A 94 4.98 9.31 13.00
N GLN A 95 5.60 10.48 12.86
CA GLN A 95 5.10 11.52 11.97
C GLN A 95 5.83 11.43 10.62
N VAL A 96 5.06 11.40 9.52
CA VAL A 96 5.61 11.39 8.17
C VAL A 96 5.58 12.81 7.62
N ARG A 97 6.74 13.33 7.21
CA ARG A 97 6.91 14.69 6.66
C ARG A 97 6.22 15.77 7.50
N GLY A 98 6.38 15.72 8.82
CA GLY A 98 5.79 16.71 9.75
C GLY A 98 4.26 16.74 9.76
N GLY A 99 3.59 15.65 9.37
CA GLY A 99 2.12 15.54 9.30
C GLY A 99 1.54 15.67 7.89
N LEU A 100 2.38 15.91 6.87
CA LEU A 100 1.95 15.99 5.47
C LEU A 100 1.83 14.61 4.80
N GLY A 101 2.30 13.55 5.46
CA GLY A 101 2.15 12.18 4.98
C GLY A 101 1.46 11.29 6.01
N VAL A 102 1.18 10.06 5.60
CA VAL A 102 0.43 9.10 6.42
C VAL A 102 1.33 7.93 6.84
N ALA A 103 1.23 7.55 8.12
CA ALA A 103 1.77 6.30 8.63
C ALA A 103 0.62 5.30 8.88
N ILE A 104 0.63 4.17 8.17
CA ILE A 104 -0.35 3.10 8.38
C ILE A 104 0.14 2.20 9.52
N VAL A 105 -0.59 2.19 10.63
CA VAL A 105 -0.26 1.42 11.84
C VAL A 105 -1.29 0.32 12.07
N SER A 106 -0.82 -0.91 12.22
CA SER A 106 -1.69 -2.03 12.63
C SER A 106 -1.95 -1.95 14.12
N THR A 107 -3.22 -1.88 14.52
CA THR A 107 -3.63 -1.88 15.94
C THR A 107 -4.51 -3.08 16.26
N ASN A 108 -4.91 -3.23 17.52
CA ASN A 108 -5.84 -4.28 17.97
C ASN A 108 -7.32 -3.90 17.81
N LYS A 109 -7.61 -2.71 17.30
CA LYS A 109 -8.95 -2.26 16.90
C LYS A 109 -9.13 -2.54 15.41
#